data_AF-A0A0Q8L0U4-F1
#
_entry.id   AF-A0A0Q8L0U4-F1
#
_cell.length_a   1.000
_cell.length_b   1.000
_cell.length_c   1.000
_cell.angle_alpha   90.00
_cell.angle_beta   90.00
_cell.angle_gamma   90.00
#
_symmetry.space_group_name_H-M   'P 1'
#
loop_
_entity.id
_entity.type
_entity.pdbx_description
1 polymer ?
#
loop_
_entity_poly.entity_id
_entity_poly.type
_entity_poly.pdbx_seq_one_letter_code
_entity_poly.pdbx_strand_id
1 'polypeptide(L)'
;MKITNIAKGPRGVNAVGGPVLIDPDQTAEVEVYAREKEHIDATGWFQVKGEYQPNPGQPAAAPVNDDILASKDAEIAKLRKQLAAKARPGKADEPTDVKTAADVLALADGNFMAFKSAASKLLGDKTPEKKAEIVAALEDLATKPE
;
A
#
# COMPACT_ATOMS: atom_id res chain seq x y z
N MET A 1 -30.20 20.10 -11.44
CA MET A 1 -29.14 20.65 -10.56
C MET A 1 -28.65 21.99 -11.10
N LYS A 2 -27.98 22.83 -10.30
CA LYS A 2 -27.40 24.11 -10.72
C LYS A 2 -25.90 23.97 -10.93
N ILE A 3 -25.42 24.33 -12.12
CA ILE A 3 -24.00 24.30 -12.46
C ILE A 3 -23.56 25.70 -12.85
N THR A 4 -22.54 26.21 -12.17
CA THR A 4 -21.92 27.51 -12.46
C THR A 4 -20.55 27.27 -13.09
N ASN A 5 -20.28 27.89 -14.23
CA ASN A 5 -18.95 27.83 -14.84
C ASN A 5 -18.04 28.87 -14.17
N ILE A 6 -16.96 28.41 -13.56
CA ILE A 6 -15.96 29.26 -12.90
C ILE A 6 -14.65 29.36 -13.70
N ALA A 7 -14.58 28.68 -14.84
CA ALA A 7 -13.43 28.69 -15.72
C ALA A 7 -13.64 29.64 -16.91
N LYS A 8 -12.53 30.21 -17.42
CA LYS A 8 -12.56 31.15 -18.56
C LYS A 8 -12.67 30.48 -19.94
N GLY A 9 -12.44 29.16 -20.04
CA GLY A 9 -12.26 28.47 -21.32
C GLY A 9 -13.31 27.38 -21.58
N PRO A 10 -13.30 26.27 -20.82
CA PRO A 10 -14.23 25.17 -20.98
C PRO A 10 -15.66 25.63 -20.69
N ARG A 11 -16.61 25.27 -21.56
CA ARG A 11 -18.02 25.70 -21.45
C ARG A 11 -19.02 24.55 -21.51
N GLY A 12 -18.61 23.39 -22.01
CA GLY A 12 -19.50 22.26 -22.26
C GLY A 12 -19.74 21.43 -21.01
N VAL A 13 -21.01 21.20 -20.69
CA VAL A 13 -21.48 20.21 -19.73
C VAL A 13 -22.29 19.17 -20.48
N ASN A 14 -21.99 17.90 -20.26
CA ASN A 14 -22.73 16.79 -20.85
C ASN A 14 -24.03 16.54 -20.05
N ALA A 15 -25.12 17.19 -20.44
CA ALA A 15 -26.42 17.03 -19.79
C ALA A 15 -27.19 15.83 -20.38
N VAL A 16 -28.22 15.38 -19.65
CA VAL A 16 -29.11 14.28 -20.04
C VAL A 16 -29.70 14.49 -21.43
N GLY A 17 -30.14 15.71 -21.73
CA GLY A 17 -30.72 16.10 -23.02
C GLY A 17 -29.71 16.43 -24.12
N GLY A 18 -28.41 16.24 -23.86
CA GLY A 18 -27.32 16.61 -24.76
C GLY A 18 -26.40 17.70 -24.16
N PRO A 19 -25.38 18.13 -24.91
CA PRO A 19 -24.42 19.11 -24.41
C PRO A 19 -25.07 20.47 -24.18
N VAL A 20 -24.80 21.05 -23.01
CA VAL A 20 -25.21 22.41 -22.65
C VAL A 20 -23.96 23.28 -22.52
N LEU A 21 -24.00 24.47 -23.13
CA LEU A 21 -22.92 25.44 -23.01
C LEU A 21 -23.25 26.44 -21.91
N ILE A 22 -22.36 26.54 -20.92
CA ILE A 22 -22.45 27.51 -19.83
C ILE A 22 -21.29 28.49 -20.01
N ASP A 23 -21.59 29.75 -20.28
CA ASP A 23 -20.58 30.82 -20.37
C ASP A 23 -19.83 31.00 -19.04
N PRO A 24 -18.58 31.52 -19.06
CA PRO A 24 -17.89 31.91 -17.84
C PRO A 24 -18.76 32.80 -16.95
N ASP A 25 -18.72 32.54 -15.64
CA ASP A 25 -19.51 33.22 -14.60
C ASP A 25 -21.03 33.03 -14.71
N GLN A 26 -21.53 32.25 -15.68
CA GLN A 26 -22.95 31.92 -15.77
C GLN A 26 -23.31 30.67 -14.99
N THR A 27 -24.59 30.62 -14.61
CA THR A 27 -25.22 29.46 -13.97
C THR A 27 -26.36 28.95 -14.83
N ALA A 28 -26.40 27.65 -15.06
CA ALA A 28 -27.50 26.98 -15.74
C ALA A 28 -28.13 25.91 -14.85
N GLU A 29 -29.44 25.76 -14.96
CA GLU A 29 -30.14 24.59 -14.46
C GLU A 29 -30.06 23.49 -15.51
N VAL A 30 -29.40 22.40 -15.16
CA VAL A 30 -29.16 21.26 -16.06
C VAL A 30 -29.42 19.96 -15.31
N GLU A 31 -29.76 18.93 -16.05
CA GLU A 31 -29.80 17.57 -15.54
C GLU A 31 -28.57 16.83 -16.03
N VAL A 32 -27.80 16.27 -15.12
CA VAL A 32 -26.56 15.56 -15.43
C VAL A 32 -26.60 14.21 -14.76
N TYR A 33 -26.14 13.18 -15.46
CA TYR A 33 -26.09 11.84 -14.92
C TYR A 33 -24.94 11.62 -13.93
N ALA A 34 -25.11 10.70 -12.99
CA ALA A 34 -24.14 10.40 -11.94
C ALA A 34 -22.78 9.93 -12.47
N ARG A 35 -22.73 9.32 -13.66
CA ARG A 35 -21.46 8.95 -14.33
C ARG A 35 -20.56 10.15 -14.63
N GLU A 36 -21.13 11.34 -14.82
CA GLU A 36 -20.37 12.54 -15.15
C GLU A 36 -19.79 13.23 -13.90
N LYS A 37 -20.24 12.85 -12.69
CA LYS A 37 -19.84 13.47 -11.43
C LYS A 37 -18.32 13.50 -11.27
N GLU A 38 -17.67 12.35 -11.44
CA GLU A 38 -16.21 12.24 -11.27
C GLU A 38 -15.46 13.12 -12.27
N HIS A 39 -15.95 13.20 -13.51
CA HIS A 39 -15.34 14.04 -14.54
C HIS A 39 -15.52 15.54 -14.24
N ILE A 40 -16.72 15.96 -13.86
CA ILE A 40 -17.00 17.37 -13.55
C ILE A 40 -16.21 17.82 -12.32
N ASP A 41 -16.25 17.03 -11.24
CA ASP A 41 -15.57 17.35 -9.98
C ASP A 41 -14.04 17.38 -10.16
N ALA A 42 -13.48 16.46 -10.96
CA ALA A 42 -12.03 16.39 -11.18
C ALA A 42 -11.48 17.56 -12.00
N THR A 43 -12.29 18.18 -12.86
CA THR A 43 -11.82 19.30 -13.70
C THR A 43 -11.64 20.60 -12.93
N GLY A 44 -12.43 20.81 -11.88
CA GLY A 44 -12.48 22.08 -11.15
C GLY A 44 -12.97 23.27 -11.98
N TRP A 45 -13.59 23.04 -13.15
CA TRP A 45 -14.09 24.11 -14.01
C TRP A 45 -15.49 24.60 -13.64
N PHE A 46 -16.22 23.78 -12.91
CA PHE A 46 -17.62 24.02 -12.59
C PHE A 46 -17.87 23.92 -11.08
N GLN A 47 -18.66 24.84 -10.54
CA GLN A 47 -19.23 24.71 -9.22
C GLN A 47 -20.62 24.07 -9.36
N VAL A 48 -20.83 22.95 -8.67
CA VAL A 48 -22.05 22.15 -8.78
C VAL A 48 -22.85 22.24 -7.49
N LYS A 49 -24.16 22.49 -7.60
CA LYS A 49 -25.11 22.49 -6.47
C LYS A 49 -26.34 21.64 -6.82
N GLY A 50 -26.59 20.62 -6.02
CA GLY A 50 -27.71 19.69 -6.17
C GLY A 50 -27.25 18.27 -6.52
N GLU A 51 -28.21 17.41 -6.85
CA GLU A 51 -27.99 15.98 -7.05
C GLU A 51 -27.92 15.59 -8.53
N TYR A 52 -27.13 14.57 -8.83
CA TYR A 52 -27.00 13.98 -10.15
C TYR A 52 -28.11 12.95 -10.39
N GLN A 53 -28.55 12.81 -11.65
CA GLN A 53 -29.54 11.82 -12.05
C GLN A 53 -28.93 10.41 -12.08
N PRO A 54 -29.66 9.36 -11.66
CA PRO A 54 -29.22 7.98 -11.82
C PRO A 54 -28.95 7.64 -13.29
N ASN A 55 -27.91 6.84 -13.55
CA ASN A 55 -27.64 6.36 -14.90
C ASN A 55 -28.71 5.36 -15.36
N PRO A 56 -29.26 5.49 -16.60
CA PRO A 56 -30.22 4.54 -17.11
C PRO A 56 -29.55 3.16 -17.30
N GLY A 57 -30.25 2.09 -16.93
CA GLY A 57 -29.77 0.72 -17.08
C GLY A 57 -28.67 0.30 -16.08
N GLN A 58 -28.19 1.21 -15.23
CA GLN A 58 -27.48 0.81 -14.02
C GLN A 58 -28.52 0.48 -12.94
N PRO A 59 -28.37 -0.64 -12.20
CA PRO A 59 -29.11 -0.79 -10.97
C PRO A 59 -28.82 0.46 -10.12
N ALA A 60 -29.86 1.03 -9.49
CA ALA A 60 -29.70 2.17 -8.60
C ALA A 60 -28.47 1.91 -7.71
N ALA A 61 -27.49 2.83 -7.73
CA ALA A 61 -26.31 2.67 -6.90
C ALA A 61 -26.81 2.37 -5.49
N ALA A 62 -26.43 1.22 -4.95
CA ALA A 62 -26.76 0.89 -3.58
C ALA A 62 -26.36 2.10 -2.73
N PRO A 63 -27.20 2.52 -1.76
CA PRO A 63 -26.89 3.67 -0.94
C PRO A 63 -25.46 3.53 -0.45
N VAL A 64 -24.65 4.55 -0.76
CA VAL A 64 -23.29 4.60 -0.27
C VAL A 64 -23.43 4.79 1.23
N ASN A 65 -23.41 3.70 1.98
CA ASN A 65 -23.38 3.79 3.44
C ASN A 65 -22.05 4.41 3.80
N ASP A 66 -22.05 5.64 4.28
CA ASP A 66 -20.86 6.35 4.77
C ASP A 66 -20.10 5.50 5.81
N ASP A 67 -20.82 4.66 6.57
CA ASP A 67 -20.25 3.68 7.50
C ASP A 67 -19.33 2.64 6.81
N ILE A 68 -19.67 2.23 5.58
CA ILE A 68 -18.86 1.30 4.78
C ILE A 68 -17.61 2.00 4.25
N LEU A 69 -17.71 3.27 3.85
CA LEU A 69 -16.55 4.06 3.43
C LEU A 69 -15.59 4.30 4.60
N ALA A 70 -16.11 4.72 5.76
CA ALA A 70 -15.33 4.91 6.97
C ALA A 70 -14.66 3.60 7.44
N SER A 71 -15.35 2.46 7.33
CA SER A 71 -14.78 1.14 7.63
C SER A 71 -13.66 0.76 6.67
N LYS A 72 -13.82 1.04 5.37
CA LYS A 72 -12.78 0.79 4.35
C LYS A 72 -11.54 1.65 4.59
N ASP A 73 -11.70 2.92 4.94
CA ASP A 73 -10.58 3.81 5.25
C ASP A 73 -9.81 3.36 6.50
N ALA A 74 -10.53 2.92 7.54
CA ALA A 74 -9.92 2.35 8.74
C ALA A 74 -9.15 1.05 8.44
N GLU A 75 -9.70 0.18 7.59
CA GLU A 75 -9.06 -1.05 7.17
C GLU A 75 -7.81 -0.80 6.30
N ILE A 76 -7.89 0.14 5.35
CA ILE A 76 -6.74 0.58 4.56
C ILE A 76 -5.62 1.13 5.45
N ALA A 77 -5.96 1.94 6.47
CA ALA A 77 -4.98 2.46 7.41
C ALA A 77 -4.32 1.35 8.23
N LYS A 78 -5.10 0.36 8.70
CA LYS A 78 -4.59 -0.81 9.43
C LYS A 78 -3.66 -1.65 8.56
N LEU A 79 -4.05 -1.95 7.32
CA LEU A 79 -3.24 -2.72 6.38
C LEU A 79 -1.94 -1.98 6.05
N ARG A 80 -1.99 -0.67 5.78
CA ARG A 80 -0.78 0.15 5.57
C ARG A 80 0.16 0.11 6.76
N LYS A 81 -0.35 0.16 8.00
CA LYS A 81 0.46 0.02 9.21
C LYS A 81 1.08 -1.37 9.34
N GLN A 82 0.37 -2.42 8.99
CA GLN A 82 0.89 -3.80 8.98
C GLN A 82 1.95 -4.00 7.88
N LEU A 83 1.74 -3.44 6.69
CA LEU A 83 2.72 -3.45 5.61
C LEU A 83 3.97 -2.65 6.00
N ALA A 84 3.83 -1.47 6.62
CA ALA A 84 4.96 -0.69 7.12
C ALA A 84 5.72 -1.41 8.24
N ALA A 85 5.01 -2.15 9.12
CA ALA A 85 5.64 -2.99 10.14
C ALA A 85 6.39 -4.18 9.52
N LYS A 86 5.85 -4.77 8.45
CA LYS A 86 6.44 -5.90 7.73
C LYS A 86 7.56 -5.49 6.76
N ALA A 87 7.56 -4.23 6.31
CA ALA A 87 8.56 -3.66 5.43
C ALA A 87 9.73 -2.99 6.16
N ARG A 88 9.84 -3.10 7.49
CA ARG A 88 11.08 -2.74 8.18
C ARG A 88 12.20 -3.66 7.67
N PRO A 89 13.23 -3.13 6.98
CA PRO A 89 14.43 -3.91 6.74
C PRO A 89 15.06 -4.15 8.11
N GLY A 90 15.50 -5.39 8.36
CA GLY A 90 15.99 -5.79 9.66
C GLY A 90 17.01 -4.80 10.24
N LYS A 91 16.83 -4.46 11.51
CA LYS A 91 17.94 -4.26 12.44
C LYS A 91 17.47 -4.46 13.88
N ALA A 92 18.15 -5.42 14.51
CA ALA A 92 18.60 -5.39 15.90
C ALA A 92 17.52 -5.34 17.01
N ASP A 93 17.00 -6.51 17.37
CA ASP A 93 16.94 -6.87 18.78
C ASP A 93 18.19 -7.75 19.05
N GLU A 94 19.27 -7.09 19.45
CA GLU A 94 20.29 -7.69 20.30
C GLU A 94 19.65 -7.90 21.68
N PRO A 95 19.62 -9.13 22.20
CA PRO A 95 20.46 -9.42 23.33
C PRO A 95 21.89 -9.60 22.79
N THR A 96 22.79 -8.77 23.30
CA THR A 96 24.21 -9.06 23.36
C THR A 96 24.41 -10.45 23.95
N ASP A 97 24.44 -11.45 23.09
CA ASP A 97 25.04 -12.73 23.38
C ASP A 97 25.87 -13.06 22.15
N VAL A 98 27.18 -12.94 22.31
CA VAL A 98 28.16 -13.30 21.29
C VAL A 98 27.97 -14.79 21.08
N LYS A 99 27.10 -15.19 20.14
CA LYS A 99 26.82 -16.59 19.86
C LYS A 99 28.15 -17.26 19.57
N THR A 100 28.60 -18.06 20.54
CA THR A 100 29.88 -18.74 20.46
C THR A 100 29.79 -19.82 19.37
N ALA A 101 30.93 -20.36 18.94
CA ALA A 101 30.92 -21.48 17.99
C ALA A 101 30.03 -22.63 18.49
N ALA A 102 29.95 -22.86 19.81
CA ALA A 102 29.07 -23.84 20.44
C ALA A 102 27.57 -23.53 20.26
N ASP A 103 27.16 -22.26 20.42
CA ASP A 103 25.76 -21.85 20.22
C ASP A 103 25.33 -21.93 18.77
N VAL A 104 26.26 -21.66 17.85
CA VAL A 104 26.01 -21.82 16.41
C VAL A 104 25.96 -23.30 16.04
N LEU A 105 26.79 -24.16 16.62
CA LEU A 105 26.73 -25.62 16.45
C LEU A 105 25.38 -26.18 16.94
N ALA A 106 24.83 -25.69 18.05
CA ALA A 106 23.50 -26.10 18.52
C ALA A 106 22.35 -25.74 17.55
N LEU A 107 22.55 -24.73 16.69
CA LEU A 107 21.60 -24.36 15.64
C LEU A 107 21.71 -25.25 14.39
N ALA A 108 22.75 -26.10 14.30
CA ALA A 108 22.92 -27.00 13.17
C ALA A 108 21.74 -27.97 13.05
N ASP A 109 21.15 -28.43 14.15
CA ASP A 109 20.01 -29.37 14.11
C ASP A 109 18.69 -28.72 13.68
N GLY A 110 18.64 -27.38 13.64
CA GLY A 110 17.49 -26.60 13.23
C GLY A 110 17.52 -26.18 11.76
N ASN A 111 17.01 -24.96 11.52
CA ASN A 111 16.92 -24.39 10.17
C ASN A 111 18.30 -24.08 9.57
N PHE A 112 18.67 -24.79 8.50
CA PHE A 112 19.99 -24.69 7.88
C PHE A 112 20.36 -23.27 7.40
N MET A 113 19.40 -22.49 6.90
CA MET A 113 19.67 -21.10 6.45
C MET A 113 20.01 -20.17 7.63
N ALA A 114 19.38 -20.37 8.78
CA ALA A 114 19.69 -19.62 10.00
C ALA A 114 21.07 -20.03 10.56
N PHE A 115 21.37 -21.33 10.55
CA PHE A 115 22.68 -21.87 10.90
C PHE A 115 23.79 -21.32 9.99
N LYS A 116 23.62 -21.38 8.66
CA LYS A 116 24.59 -20.86 7.69
C LYS A 116 24.81 -19.35 7.86
N SER A 117 23.76 -18.58 8.12
CA SER A 117 23.87 -17.13 8.37
C SER A 117 24.63 -16.82 9.67
N ALA A 118 24.39 -17.59 10.73
CA ALA A 118 25.12 -17.44 11.99
C ALA A 118 26.59 -17.88 11.85
N ALA A 119 26.85 -19.00 11.18
CA ALA A 119 28.18 -19.50 10.90
C ALA A 119 28.98 -18.54 10.01
N SER A 120 28.34 -17.92 9.01
CA SER A 120 28.98 -16.93 8.14
C SER A 120 29.45 -15.68 8.87
N LYS A 121 28.85 -15.35 10.02
CA LYS A 121 29.32 -14.25 10.87
C LYS A 121 30.57 -14.61 11.68
N LEU A 122 30.78 -15.90 11.97
CA LEU A 122 31.95 -16.39 12.72
C LEU A 122 33.11 -16.80 11.81
N LEU A 123 32.81 -17.48 10.71
CA LEU A 123 33.79 -18.01 9.75
C LEU A 123 34.10 -17.02 8.61
N GLY A 124 33.28 -15.96 8.45
CA GLY A 124 33.45 -14.95 7.42
C GLY A 124 33.42 -15.53 6.01
N ASP A 125 34.31 -15.03 5.14
CA ASP A 125 34.40 -15.42 3.72
C ASP A 125 34.84 -16.88 3.49
N LYS A 126 35.25 -17.59 4.54
CA LYS A 126 35.67 -19.01 4.48
C LYS A 126 34.54 -19.99 4.78
N THR A 127 33.29 -19.51 4.83
CA THR A 127 32.13 -20.34 5.18
C THR A 127 31.78 -21.30 4.04
N PRO A 128 31.88 -22.62 4.24
CA PRO A 128 31.54 -23.58 3.19
C PRO A 128 30.05 -23.56 2.84
N GLU A 129 29.68 -24.13 1.68
CA GLU A 129 28.27 -24.20 1.29
C GLU A 129 27.53 -25.39 1.92
N LYS A 130 28.25 -26.43 2.35
CA LYS A 130 27.66 -27.66 2.88
C LYS A 130 27.61 -27.64 4.40
N LYS A 131 26.49 -28.14 4.95
CA LYS A 131 26.24 -28.23 6.40
C LYS A 131 27.35 -28.93 7.17
N ALA A 132 27.79 -30.10 6.71
CA ALA A 132 28.84 -30.87 7.37
C ALA A 132 30.18 -30.13 7.41
N GLU A 133 30.51 -29.39 6.35
CA GLU A 133 31.75 -28.62 6.24
C GLU A 133 31.72 -27.37 7.15
N ILE A 134 30.56 -26.73 7.30
CA ILE A 134 30.36 -25.62 8.24
C ILE A 134 30.47 -26.11 9.70
N VAL A 135 29.88 -27.27 10.03
CA VAL A 135 29.97 -27.87 11.37
C VAL A 135 31.42 -28.17 11.74
N ALA A 136 32.18 -28.82 10.85
CA ALA A 136 33.59 -29.11 11.07
C ALA A 136 34.42 -27.82 11.27
N ALA A 137 34.18 -26.78 10.46
CA ALA A 137 34.89 -25.51 10.59
C ALA A 137 34.55 -24.77 11.90
N LEU A 138 33.33 -24.89 12.41
CA LEU A 138 32.93 -24.35 13.71
C LEU A 138 33.50 -25.16 14.88
N GLU A 139 33.59 -26.49 14.76
CA GLU A 139 34.25 -27.36 15.76
C GLU A 139 35.75 -27.07 15.85
N ASP A 140 36.43 -26.88 14.70
CA ASP A 140 37.84 -26.48 14.64
C ASP A 140 38.06 -25.08 15.26
N LEU A 141 37.10 -24.17 15.08
CA LEU A 141 37.15 -22.82 15.69
C LEU A 141 36.86 -22.87 17.19
N ALA A 142 35.96 -23.76 17.63
CA ALA A 142 35.65 -23.97 19.05
C ALA A 142 36.78 -24.67 19.82
N THR A 143 37.61 -25.46 19.16
CA THR A 143 38.70 -26.25 19.78
C THR A 143 40.08 -25.60 19.67
N LYS A 144 40.23 -24.51 18.90
CA LYS A 144 41.45 -23.68 18.92
C LYS A 144 41.45 -22.76 20.15
N PRO A 145 42.37 -22.94 21.12
CA PRO A 145 42.61 -21.91 22.11
C PRO A 145 43.28 -20.70 21.42
N GLU A 146 42.93 -19.50 21.86
CA GLU A 146 43.61 -18.25 21.50
C GLU A 146 45.12 -18.29 21.87
#